data_AF-A0A954XQX6-F1
#
_entry.id   AF-A0A954XQX6-F1
#
_cell.length_a   1.000
_cell.length_b   1.000
_cell.length_c   1.000
_cell.angle_alpha   90.00
_cell.angle_beta   90.00
_cell.angle_gamma   90.00
#
_symmetry.space_group_name_H-M   'P 1'
#
loop_
_entity.id
_entity.type
_entity.pdbx_description
1 polymer ?
#
loop_
_entity_poly.entity_id
_entity_poly.type
_entity_poly.pdbx_seq_one_letter_code
_entity_poly.pdbx_strand_id
1 'polypeptide(L)'
;MEHANAASQRYEISITSTAKSYRPDAEYRIFDEQRLIADSIADVRDQLRDIYGTCKRVPMYVDRPNDDPKQVGWVYCFNSDATVRGELQKWRQQDWVQVRRLLGEIVDPRELKR
;
A
#
# COMPACT_ATOMS: atom_id res chain seq x y z
N MET A 1 -32.18 19.34 -15.90
CA MET A 1 -30.74 19.05 -16.05
C MET A 1 -30.41 17.95 -15.08
N GLU A 2 -30.45 16.71 -15.55
CA GLU A 2 -30.03 15.54 -14.79
C GLU A 2 -28.50 15.58 -14.68
N HIS A 3 -27.98 15.79 -13.47
CA HIS A 3 -26.57 15.55 -13.21
C HIS A 3 -26.39 14.04 -13.09
N ALA A 4 -25.95 13.42 -14.19
CA ALA A 4 -25.46 12.04 -14.17
C ALA A 4 -24.39 11.93 -13.08
N ASN A 5 -24.72 11.20 -12.02
CA ASN A 5 -23.85 10.95 -10.88
C ASN A 5 -22.76 10.00 -11.36
N ALA A 6 -21.66 10.57 -11.87
CA ALA A 6 -20.49 9.79 -12.27
C ALA A 6 -20.02 9.04 -11.02
N ALA A 7 -20.10 7.70 -11.06
CA ALA A 7 -19.66 6.85 -9.96
C ALA A 7 -18.27 7.30 -9.50
N SER A 8 -18.19 7.82 -8.27
CA SER A 8 -16.92 8.31 -7.72
C SER A 8 -15.95 7.14 -7.67
N GLN A 9 -14.90 7.23 -8.48
CA GLN A 9 -13.98 6.14 -8.70
C GLN A 9 -12.97 6.08 -7.58
N ARG A 10 -13.27 5.30 -6.54
CA ARG A 10 -12.40 5.14 -5.38
C ARG A 10 -11.24 4.19 -5.65
N TYR A 11 -10.21 4.34 -4.85
CA TYR A 11 -9.04 3.50 -4.85
C TYR A 11 -8.81 2.94 -3.45
N GLU A 12 -8.46 1.66 -3.38
CA GLU A 12 -7.94 1.02 -2.18
C GLU A 12 -6.42 0.95 -2.30
N ILE A 13 -5.72 1.37 -1.27
CA ILE A 13 -4.28 1.22 -1.10
C ILE A 13 -4.08 0.19 0.01
N SER A 14 -3.57 -0.99 -0.34
CA SER A 14 -3.24 -2.04 0.62
C SER A 14 -1.74 -2.02 0.86
N ILE A 15 -1.34 -1.91 2.13
CA ILE A 15 0.05 -1.84 2.56
C ILE A 15 0.31 -3.06 3.45
N THR A 16 1.23 -3.92 3.04
CA THR A 16 1.72 -5.04 3.87
C THR A 16 3.15 -4.73 4.27
N SER A 17 3.36 -4.40 5.54
CA SER A 17 4.67 -4.03 6.06
C SER A 17 5.40 -5.26 6.59
N THR A 18 6.61 -5.47 6.06
CA THR A 18 7.46 -6.61 6.40
C THR A 18 8.80 -6.13 6.90
N ALA A 19 9.37 -6.83 7.87
CA ALA A 19 10.71 -6.54 8.36
C ALA A 19 11.51 -7.82 8.57
N LYS A 20 12.84 -7.68 8.46
CA LYS A 20 13.80 -8.68 8.90
C LYS A 20 15.01 -8.04 9.54
N SER A 21 15.60 -8.71 10.52
CA SER A 21 16.90 -8.29 11.05
C SER A 21 17.99 -8.37 9.97
N TYR A 22 19.14 -7.73 10.22
CA TYR A 22 20.30 -7.81 9.33
C TYR A 22 21.01 -9.17 9.33
N ARG A 23 20.55 -10.14 10.13
CA ARG A 23 21.16 -11.47 10.16
C ARG A 23 20.94 -12.20 8.83
N PRO A 24 21.93 -12.97 8.34
CA PRO A 24 21.83 -13.64 7.03
C PRO A 24 20.67 -14.64 6.94
N ASP A 25 20.35 -15.29 8.06
CA ASP A 25 19.31 -16.30 8.22
C ASP A 25 17.94 -15.71 8.57
N ALA A 26 17.83 -14.39 8.76
CA ALA A 26 16.58 -13.76 9.09
C ALA A 26 15.64 -13.72 7.87
N GLU A 27 14.41 -14.16 8.09
CA GLU A 27 13.33 -14.10 7.13
C GLU A 27 12.51 -12.83 7.32
N TYR A 28 11.93 -12.32 6.22
CA TYR A 28 10.94 -11.27 6.31
C TYR A 28 9.67 -11.81 6.96
N ARG A 29 9.16 -11.06 7.93
CA ARG A 29 7.86 -11.33 8.56
C ARG A 29 6.98 -10.10 8.45
N ILE A 30 5.69 -10.34 8.22
CA ILE A 30 4.67 -9.29 8.29
C ILE A 30 4.56 -8.87 9.75
N PHE A 31 4.57 -7.56 9.99
CA PHE A 31 4.34 -7.00 11.32
C PHE A 31 3.16 -6.02 11.34
N ASP A 32 2.72 -5.55 10.18
CA ASP A 32 1.55 -4.66 10.06
C ASP A 32 0.88 -4.80 8.68
N GLU A 33 -0.42 -4.58 8.65
CA GLU A 33 -1.24 -4.57 7.44
C GLU A 33 -2.25 -3.42 7.53
N GLN A 34 -2.22 -2.53 6.53
CA GLN A 34 -3.06 -1.35 6.49
C GLN A 34 -3.84 -1.26 5.18
N ARG A 35 -5.01 -0.63 5.25
CA ARG A 35 -5.82 -0.29 4.07
C ARG A 35 -6.24 1.16 4.15
N LEU A 36 -5.99 1.90 3.08
CA LEU A 36 -6.39 3.29 2.94
C LEU A 36 -7.32 3.43 1.74
N ILE A 37 -8.24 4.39 1.82
CA ILE A 37 -9.14 4.73 0.73
C ILE A 37 -8.78 6.12 0.22
N ALA A 38 -8.76 6.25 -1.09
CA ALA A 38 -8.52 7.51 -1.79
C ALA A 38 -9.61 7.72 -2.84
N ASP A 39 -10.10 8.96 -2.97
CA ASP A 39 -11.16 9.28 -3.93
C ASP A 39 -10.63 9.51 -5.34
N SER A 40 -9.31 9.73 -5.48
CA SER A 40 -8.66 9.88 -6.77
C SER A 40 -7.25 9.29 -6.78
N ILE A 41 -6.71 9.10 -7.99
CA ILE A 41 -5.31 8.70 -8.15
C ILE A 41 -4.32 9.77 -7.67
N ALA A 42 -4.72 11.04 -7.68
CA ALA A 42 -3.92 12.13 -7.14
C ALA A 42 -3.80 12.00 -5.61
N ASP A 43 -4.92 11.70 -4.94
CA ASP A 43 -4.94 11.46 -3.50
C ASP A 43 -4.12 10.23 -3.11
N VAL A 44 -4.14 9.16 -3.92
CA VAL A 44 -3.26 8.00 -3.72
C VAL A 44 -1.79 8.43 -3.72
N ARG A 45 -1.39 9.25 -4.69
CA ARG A 45 0.00 9.73 -4.80
C ARG A 45 0.37 10.59 -3.59
N ASP A 46 -0.52 11.47 -3.17
CA ASP A 46 -0.26 12.39 -2.07
C ASP A 46 -0.20 11.63 -0.73
N GLN A 47 -1.13 10.71 -0.46
CA GLN A 47 -1.06 9.82 0.72
C GLN A 47 0.24 9.01 0.75
N LEU A 48 0.64 8.40 -0.36
CA LEU A 48 1.89 7.63 -0.41
C LEU A 48 3.13 8.51 -0.25
N ARG A 49 3.09 9.76 -0.74
CA ARG A 49 4.17 10.73 -0.51
C ARG A 49 4.22 11.16 0.96
N ASP A 50 3.09 11.32 1.62
CA ASP A 50 3.06 11.73 3.02
C ASP A 50 3.58 10.61 3.95
N ILE A 51 3.28 9.34 3.63
CA ILE A 51 3.76 8.17 4.38
C ILE A 51 5.25 7.91 4.12
N TYR A 52 5.66 7.92 2.85
CA TYR A 52 6.99 7.41 2.45
C TYR A 52 7.98 8.49 1.99
N GLY A 53 7.54 9.73 1.82
CA GLY A 53 8.38 10.83 1.36
C GLY A 53 9.07 10.52 0.04
N THR A 54 10.40 10.65 0.04
CA THR A 54 11.28 10.38 -1.11
C THR A 54 11.92 8.99 -1.03
N CYS A 55 11.35 8.05 -0.27
CA CYS A 55 11.91 6.72 -0.10
C CYS A 55 12.09 6.00 -1.45
N LYS A 56 13.17 5.20 -1.55
CA LYS A 56 13.40 4.35 -2.72
C LYS A 56 12.29 3.32 -2.81
N ARG A 57 11.73 3.21 -4.02
CA ARG A 57 10.73 2.20 -4.35
C ARG A 57 11.14 1.39 -5.56
N VAL A 58 10.68 0.15 -5.60
CA VAL A 58 10.77 -0.73 -6.77
C VAL A 58 9.37 -1.10 -7.24
N PRO A 59 9.13 -1.22 -8.56
CA PRO A 59 7.82 -1.65 -9.06
C PRO A 59 7.53 -3.11 -8.68
N MET A 60 6.26 -3.40 -8.39
CA MET A 60 5.74 -4.74 -8.13
C MET A 60 4.85 -5.18 -9.29
N TYR A 61 5.06 -6.41 -9.79
CA TYR A 61 4.34 -6.97 -10.92
C TYR A 61 3.60 -8.26 -10.53
N VAL A 62 2.54 -8.55 -11.25
CA VAL A 62 1.87 -9.86 -11.24
C VAL A 62 1.89 -10.42 -12.66
N ASP A 63 2.13 -11.73 -12.79
CA ASP A 63 2.07 -12.41 -14.07
C ASP A 63 0.62 -12.51 -14.54
N ARG A 64 0.42 -12.30 -15.84
CA ARG A 64 -0.88 -12.54 -16.50
C ARG A 64 -0.82 -13.85 -17.28
N PRO A 65 -1.98 -14.46 -17.59
CA PRO A 65 -2.05 -15.69 -18.39
C PRO A 65 -1.40 -15.60 -19.78
N ASN A 66 -1.11 -14.40 -20.28
CA ASN A 66 -0.49 -14.14 -21.58
C ASN A 66 1.01 -13.79 -21.48
N ASP A 67 1.67 -14.10 -20.36
CA ASP A 67 3.08 -13.77 -20.08
C ASP A 67 3.42 -12.27 -20.11
N ASP A 68 2.42 -11.39 -20.00
CA ASP A 68 2.60 -9.93 -19.91
C ASP A 68 2.52 -9.47 -18.43
N PRO A 69 3.62 -9.05 -17.80
CA PRO A 69 3.62 -8.65 -16.41
C PRO A 69 2.85 -7.34 -16.22
N LYS A 70 1.82 -7.36 -15.36
CA LYS A 70 1.08 -6.16 -14.99
C LYS A 70 1.68 -5.56 -13.74
N GLN A 71 2.09 -4.29 -13.80
CA GLN A 71 2.43 -3.57 -12.58
C GLN A 71 1.17 -3.39 -11.71
N VAL A 72 1.25 -3.84 -10.45
CA VAL A 72 0.14 -3.79 -9.48
C VAL A 72 0.44 -2.91 -8.28
N GLY A 73 1.66 -2.41 -8.16
CA GLY A 73 2.04 -1.54 -7.06
C GLY A 73 3.54 -1.26 -6.98
N TRP A 74 4.01 -1.04 -5.76
CA TRP A 74 5.40 -0.73 -5.43
C TRP A 74 5.82 -1.42 -4.13
N VAL A 75 7.11 -1.69 -3.99
CA VAL A 75 7.73 -2.03 -2.71
C VAL A 75 8.60 -0.86 -2.28
N TYR A 76 8.32 -0.28 -1.12
CA TYR A 76 9.14 0.76 -0.49
C TYR A 76 10.14 0.10 0.46
N CYS A 77 11.42 0.47 0.35
CA CYS A 77 12.51 -0.22 1.05
C CYS A 77 13.22 0.71 2.03
N PHE A 78 13.30 0.31 3.30
CA PHE A 78 13.91 1.08 4.37
C PHE A 78 15.03 0.28 5.04
N ASN A 79 16.07 1.00 5.44
CA ASN A 79 17.03 0.51 6.41
C ASN A 79 16.77 1.28 7.69
N SER A 80 16.44 0.57 8.75
CA SER A 80 16.09 1.17 10.03
C SER A 80 17.04 0.64 11.11
N ASP A 81 17.32 1.51 12.08
CA ASP A 81 18.03 1.13 13.28
C ASP A 81 17.39 1.77 14.51
N ALA A 82 17.54 1.09 15.65
CA ALA A 82 17.13 1.62 16.94
C ALA A 82 18.01 1.02 18.04
N THR A 83 18.27 1.81 19.07
CA THR A 83 18.92 1.30 20.27
C THR A 83 17.86 0.76 21.22
N VAL A 84 17.85 -0.55 21.44
CA VAL A 84 16.91 -1.23 22.32
C VAL A 84 17.70 -1.80 23.49
N ARG A 85 17.41 -1.35 24.72
CA ARG A 85 18.11 -1.77 25.95
C ARG A 85 19.65 -1.60 25.88
N GLY A 86 20.11 -0.55 25.20
CA GLY A 86 21.55 -0.26 25.04
C GLY A 86 22.23 -0.97 23.88
N GLU A 87 21.50 -1.80 23.12
CA GLU A 87 22.04 -2.50 21.94
C GLU A 87 21.47 -1.91 20.65
N LEU A 88 22.35 -1.65 19.68
CA LEU A 88 21.94 -1.20 18.35
C LEU A 88 21.34 -2.36 17.55
N GLN A 89 20.04 -2.32 17.34
CA GLN A 89 19.31 -3.24 16.49
C GLN A 89 19.14 -2.64 15.09
N LYS A 90 19.44 -3.41 14.04
CA LYS A 90 19.26 -3.00 12.64
C LYS A 90 18.32 -3.95 11.94
N TRP A 91 17.36 -3.42 11.19
CA TRP A 91 16.45 -4.21 10.37
C TRP A 91 16.21 -3.57 9.01
N ARG A 92 15.92 -4.42 8.04
CA ARG A 92 15.45 -4.00 6.72
C ARG A 92 13.96 -4.13 6.71
N GLN A 93 13.28 -3.10 6.24
CA GLN A 93 11.84 -3.09 6.09
C GLN A 93 11.49 -2.98 4.61
N GLN A 94 10.46 -3.72 4.22
CA GLN A 94 9.84 -3.65 2.91
C GLN A 94 8.34 -3.51 3.09
N ASP A 95 7.79 -2.43 2.56
CA ASP A 95 6.36 -2.19 2.56
C ASP A 95 5.82 -2.45 1.16
N TRP A 96 4.99 -3.48 1.06
CA TRP A 96 4.39 -3.93 -0.19
C TRP A 96 3.07 -3.20 -0.39
N VAL A 97 3.07 -2.23 -1.29
CA VAL A 97 1.95 -1.33 -1.54
C VAL A 97 1.27 -1.73 -2.83
N GLN A 98 0.03 -2.22 -2.72
CA GLN A 98 -0.84 -2.51 -3.85
C GLN A 98 -1.93 -1.43 -3.98
N VAL A 99 -2.18 -0.97 -5.20
CA VAL A 99 -3.27 -0.02 -5.47
C VAL A 99 -4.31 -0.69 -6.36
N ARG A 100 -5.56 -0.70 -5.90
CA ARG A 100 -6.70 -1.27 -6.63
C ARG A 100 -7.75 -0.19 -6.85
N ARG A 101 -8.38 -0.22 -8.01
CA ARG A 101 -9.57 0.60 -8.28
C ARG A 101 -10.78 -0.12 -7.72
N LEU A 102 -11.55 0.58 -6.89
CA LEU A 102 -12.85 0.12 -6.40
C LEU A 102 -13.92 0.63 -7.38
N LEU A 103 -14.75 -0.29 -7.88
CA LEU A 103 -15.96 0.09 -8.58
C LEU A 103 -17.02 0.34 -7.51
N GLY A 104 -17.49 1.59 -7.39
CA GLY A 104 -18.50 1.94 -6.41
C GLY A 104 -19.86 1.38 -6.80
N GLU A 105 -20.38 0.42 -6.04
CA GLU A 105 -21.81 0.39 -5.82
C GLU A 105 -22.14 1.58 -4.91
N ILE A 106 -23.05 2.44 -5.36
CA ILE A 106 -23.61 3.51 -4.54
C ILE A 106 -24.48 2.80 -3.50
N VAL A 107 -23.97 2.58 -2.29
CA VAL A 107 -24.84 2.22 -1.16
C VAL A 107 -25.55 3.49 -0.74
N ASP A 108 -26.87 3.53 -0.92
CA ASP A 108 -27.73 4.61 -0.43
C ASP A 108 -27.50 4.76 1.09
N PRO A 109 -27.17 5.95 1.62
CA PRO A 109 -27.02 6.19 3.05
C PRO A 109 -28.23 5.76 3.89
N ARG A 110 -29.40 5.58 3.28
CA ARG A 110 -30.62 5.05 3.92
C ARG A 110 -30.55 3.54 4.20
N GLU A 111 -29.69 2.78 3.53
CA GLU A 111 -29.51 1.35 3.76
C GLU A 111 -28.59 1.03 4.96
N LEU A 112 -27.88 2.04 5.49
CA LEU A 112 -27.05 1.91 6.70
C LEU A 112 -27.84 2.05 8.02
N LYS A 113 -29.17 2.18 7.95
CA LYS A 113 -30.04 2.10 9.12
C LYS A 113 -30.81 0.78 9.11
N ARG A 114 -30.21 -0.27 9.66
CA ARG A 114 -30.93 -1.39 10.27
C ARG A 114 -30.39 -1.64 11.66
#